data_AF-A0A3S0CUD6-F1
#
_entry.id   AF-A0A3S0CUD6-F1
#
_cell.length_a   1.000
_cell.length_b   1.000
_cell.length_c   1.000
_cell.angle_alpha   90.00
_cell.angle_beta   90.00
_cell.angle_gamma   90.00
#
_symmetry.space_group_name_H-M   'P 1'
#
loop_
_entity.id
_entity.type
_entity.pdbx_description
1 polymer ?
#
loop_
_entity_poly.entity_id
_entity_poly.type
_entity_poly.pdbx_seq_one_letter_code
_entity_poly.pdbx_strand_id
1 'polypeptide(L)'
;MQAPEKITALQISSQVSRIDAGMYIFRYSLDAQSTSKVCISLSPTPLGDGVIDFFPSEGVRDNTLASPSDCIVARVKGGPANILVTTFRSEDDTSNVHLRMDRISTAPSPAPARPTATSQTQLELLGHIETQGDVISHNTWLGDPTTRLRLEGFSINWPNAPGGMTLAYSCRTGADGERYMGVPGQFIGSRGKGKPITLVTFALTGPRSADFELSGKAVFAGEAPLAIASGKVLSGPTGTEHLVALQLEITPKSVAASPWNDHPNLQVFRNP
;
A
#
# COMPACT_ATOMS: atom_id res chain seq x y z
N MET A 1 -4.62 -29.45 -40.64
CA MET A 1 -3.24 -29.08 -40.25
C MET A 1 -3.19 -27.57 -40.18
N GLN A 2 -3.11 -27.01 -38.96
CA GLN A 2 -2.95 -25.57 -38.75
C GLN A 2 -1.50 -25.20 -39.04
N ALA A 3 -1.28 -24.20 -39.90
CA ALA A 3 0.05 -23.72 -40.25
C ALA A 3 0.77 -23.17 -39.00
N PRO A 4 2.10 -23.31 -38.89
CA PRO A 4 2.86 -22.72 -37.79
C PRO A 4 2.73 -21.19 -37.86
N GLU A 5 2.24 -20.59 -36.78
CA GLU A 5 2.15 -19.15 -36.58
C GLU A 5 3.56 -18.56 -36.74
N LYS A 6 3.75 -17.69 -37.73
CA LYS A 6 5.03 -16.99 -37.98
C LYS A 6 5.32 -16.14 -36.75
N ILE A 7 6.43 -16.42 -36.05
CA ILE A 7 6.88 -15.59 -34.93
C ILE A 7 7.29 -14.23 -35.50
N THR A 8 6.42 -13.23 -35.30
CA THR A 8 6.70 -11.81 -35.49
C THR A 8 7.89 -11.40 -34.62
N ALA A 9 8.62 -10.36 -35.02
CA ALA A 9 9.80 -9.86 -34.32
C ALA A 9 9.57 -9.73 -32.80
N LEU A 10 10.58 -10.18 -32.03
CA LEU A 10 10.52 -10.37 -30.58
C LEU A 10 11.39 -9.32 -29.91
N GLN A 11 10.82 -8.56 -28.98
CA GLN A 11 11.57 -7.68 -28.11
C GLN A 11 11.99 -8.43 -26.84
N ILE A 12 13.29 -8.35 -26.53
CA ILE A 12 13.90 -8.99 -25.37
C ILE A 12 14.50 -7.91 -24.49
N SER A 13 14.15 -7.90 -23.20
CA SER A 13 14.84 -7.07 -22.20
C SER A 13 15.41 -7.95 -21.10
N SER A 14 16.63 -7.66 -20.67
CA SER A 14 17.32 -8.42 -19.61
C SER A 14 17.79 -7.48 -18.52
N GLN A 15 17.55 -7.85 -17.27
CA GLN A 15 18.00 -7.10 -16.09
C GLN A 15 18.51 -8.07 -15.02
N VAL A 16 19.57 -7.65 -14.32
CA VAL A 16 20.12 -8.40 -13.19
C VAL A 16 19.68 -7.72 -11.91
N SER A 17 19.16 -8.50 -10.95
CA SER A 17 18.74 -8.02 -9.64
C SER A 17 19.44 -8.79 -8.53
N ARG A 18 19.91 -8.07 -7.51
CA ARG A 18 20.47 -8.68 -6.30
C ARG A 18 19.36 -9.11 -5.36
N ILE A 19 19.52 -10.30 -4.77
CA ILE A 19 18.58 -10.88 -3.82
C ILE A 19 19.33 -11.45 -2.61
N ASP A 20 18.89 -11.10 -1.40
CA ASP A 20 19.49 -11.62 -0.17
C ASP A 20 19.10 -13.07 0.10
N ALA A 21 19.80 -13.73 1.04
CA ALA A 21 19.45 -15.06 1.49
C ALA A 21 18.01 -15.10 2.05
N GLY A 22 17.22 -16.11 1.67
CA GLY A 22 15.82 -16.22 2.06
C GLY A 22 14.97 -17.00 1.08
N MET A 23 13.67 -17.04 1.34
CA MET A 23 12.66 -17.66 0.48
C MET A 23 11.86 -16.55 -0.21
N TYR A 24 11.49 -16.73 -1.48
CA TYR A 24 10.84 -15.70 -2.30
C TYR A 24 9.78 -16.31 -3.23
N ILE A 25 8.80 -15.51 -3.62
CA ILE A 25 7.77 -15.83 -4.61
C ILE A 25 7.87 -14.83 -5.76
N PHE A 26 7.92 -15.32 -6.99
CA PHE A 26 7.93 -14.55 -8.22
C PHE A 26 6.61 -14.74 -8.97
N ARG A 27 5.97 -13.62 -9.32
CA ARG A 27 4.75 -13.55 -10.13
C ARG A 27 4.80 -12.30 -10.98
N TYR A 28 4.05 -12.22 -12.08
CA TYR A 28 3.93 -10.98 -12.83
C TYR A 28 2.47 -10.58 -13.04
N SER A 29 2.25 -9.29 -13.23
CA SER A 29 0.95 -8.73 -13.59
C SER A 29 1.05 -7.85 -14.83
N LEU A 30 0.00 -7.90 -15.64
CA LEU A 30 -0.22 -7.01 -16.78
C LEU A 30 -1.28 -5.96 -16.41
N ASP A 31 -1.32 -4.86 -17.15
CA ASP A 31 -2.41 -3.89 -17.05
C ASP A 31 -3.75 -4.55 -17.42
N ALA A 32 -4.84 -4.15 -16.75
CA ALA A 32 -6.13 -4.86 -16.77
C ALA A 32 -6.81 -4.97 -18.16
N GLN A 33 -6.31 -4.25 -19.17
CA GLN A 33 -6.82 -4.28 -20.55
C GLN A 33 -5.84 -4.92 -21.55
N SER A 34 -4.69 -5.41 -21.08
CA SER A 34 -3.68 -6.04 -21.94
C SER A 34 -4.04 -7.48 -22.27
N THR A 35 -4.10 -7.81 -23.55
CA THR A 35 -4.22 -9.19 -24.07
C THR A 35 -2.85 -9.74 -24.48
N SER A 36 -1.78 -9.13 -24.02
CA SER A 36 -0.45 -9.39 -24.55
C SER A 36 0.18 -10.66 -24.01
N LYS A 37 0.88 -11.36 -24.91
CA LYS A 37 1.67 -12.55 -24.56
C LYS A 37 3.07 -12.12 -24.16
N VAL A 38 3.29 -12.06 -22.86
CA VAL A 38 4.60 -11.77 -22.27
C VAL A 38 5.08 -12.99 -21.48
N CYS A 39 6.33 -13.37 -21.70
CA CYS A 39 7.00 -14.42 -20.92
C CYS A 39 8.16 -13.82 -20.14
N ILE A 40 8.33 -14.21 -18.87
CA ILE A 40 9.46 -13.77 -18.04
C ILE A 40 10.22 -15.00 -17.57
N SER A 41 11.47 -15.14 -18.03
CA SER A 41 12.38 -16.21 -17.60
C SER A 41 13.28 -15.73 -16.47
N LEU A 42 13.46 -16.59 -15.48
CA LEU A 42 14.29 -16.36 -14.31
C LEU A 42 15.47 -17.35 -14.32
N SER A 43 16.70 -16.83 -14.27
CA SER A 43 17.90 -17.65 -14.16
C SER A 43 18.82 -17.16 -13.07
N PRO A 44 19.50 -18.07 -12.34
CA PRO A 44 20.54 -17.65 -11.42
C PRO A 44 21.72 -17.12 -12.23
N THR A 45 22.34 -16.04 -11.78
CA THR A 45 23.60 -15.60 -12.38
C THR A 45 24.77 -16.23 -11.64
N PRO A 46 25.91 -16.47 -12.31
CA PRO A 46 27.13 -16.94 -11.66
C PRO A 46 27.82 -15.83 -10.84
N LEU A 47 27.20 -14.66 -10.70
CA LEU A 47 27.73 -13.51 -9.99
C LEU A 47 27.16 -13.51 -8.56
N GLY A 48 28.01 -13.70 -7.55
CA GLY A 48 27.65 -13.72 -6.13
C GLY A 48 27.99 -15.04 -5.43
N ASP A 49 27.98 -15.02 -4.10
CA ASP A 49 28.35 -16.17 -3.26
C ASP A 49 27.16 -17.07 -2.90
N GLY A 50 25.93 -16.63 -3.23
CA GLY A 50 24.70 -17.34 -2.93
C GLY A 50 24.23 -18.29 -4.05
N VAL A 51 23.50 -19.34 -3.65
CA VAL A 51 22.87 -20.33 -4.54
C VAL A 51 21.36 -20.12 -4.54
N ILE A 52 20.74 -20.15 -5.74
CA ILE A 52 19.28 -20.03 -5.90
C ILE A 52 18.72 -21.38 -6.36
N ASP A 53 17.81 -21.96 -5.57
CA ASP A 53 16.97 -23.09 -5.99
C ASP A 53 15.59 -22.58 -6.42
N PHE A 54 15.12 -22.99 -7.60
CA PHE A 54 13.79 -22.63 -8.11
C PHE A 54 12.80 -23.79 -8.01
N PHE A 55 11.56 -23.47 -7.65
CA PHE A 55 10.43 -24.37 -7.49
C PHE A 55 9.25 -23.80 -8.29
N PRO A 56 9.15 -24.11 -9.59
CA PRO A 56 8.07 -23.63 -10.45
C PRO A 56 6.72 -24.26 -10.08
N SER A 57 5.62 -23.51 -10.28
CA SER A 57 4.26 -24.03 -10.21
C SER A 57 3.95 -24.98 -11.37
N GLU A 58 2.86 -25.74 -11.25
CA GLU A 58 2.40 -26.62 -12.34
C GLU A 58 2.23 -25.83 -13.65
N GLY A 59 2.75 -26.39 -14.76
CA GLY A 59 2.71 -25.76 -16.08
C GLY A 59 3.87 -24.80 -16.39
N VAL A 60 4.60 -24.32 -15.37
CA VAL A 60 5.79 -23.49 -15.58
C VAL A 60 6.98 -24.36 -15.98
N ARG A 61 7.63 -23.98 -17.09
CA ARG A 61 8.81 -24.68 -17.63
C ARG A 61 10.02 -23.76 -17.62
N ASP A 62 11.19 -24.34 -17.32
CA ASP A 62 12.47 -23.63 -17.38
C ASP A 62 12.46 -22.28 -16.65
N ASN A 63 11.80 -22.24 -15.49
CA ASN A 63 11.60 -21.03 -14.68
C ASN A 63 11.05 -19.84 -15.46
N THR A 64 10.15 -20.10 -16.41
CA THR A 64 9.55 -19.09 -17.28
C THR A 64 8.07 -18.92 -16.97
N LEU A 65 7.71 -17.74 -16.45
CA LEU A 65 6.34 -17.31 -16.23
C LEU A 65 5.75 -16.89 -17.58
N ALA A 66 4.84 -17.69 -18.13
CA ALA A 66 4.18 -17.45 -19.42
C ALA A 66 2.74 -16.93 -19.27
N SER A 67 2.15 -17.04 -18.07
CA SER A 67 0.83 -16.52 -17.71
C SER A 67 0.87 -15.74 -16.39
N PRO A 68 0.04 -14.70 -16.18
CA PRO A 68 -0.07 -14.02 -14.88
C PRO A 68 -0.50 -14.92 -13.71
N SER A 69 -1.04 -16.12 -14.00
CA SER A 69 -1.33 -17.16 -13.02
C SER A 69 -0.10 -17.94 -12.56
N ASP A 70 1.01 -17.83 -13.29
CA ASP A 70 2.22 -18.59 -13.03
C ASP A 70 2.95 -18.07 -11.80
N CYS A 71 3.63 -18.98 -11.12
CA CYS A 71 4.36 -18.67 -9.91
C CYS A 71 5.65 -19.47 -9.86
N ILE A 72 6.73 -18.84 -9.41
CA ILE A 72 7.97 -19.54 -9.09
C ILE A 72 8.36 -19.19 -7.66
N VAL A 73 8.55 -20.20 -6.83
CA VAL A 73 9.17 -20.01 -5.51
C VAL A 73 10.67 -20.16 -5.68
N ALA A 74 11.46 -19.28 -5.06
CA ALA A 74 12.92 -19.41 -5.04
C ALA A 74 13.45 -19.44 -3.61
N ARG A 75 14.52 -20.20 -3.41
CA ARG A 75 15.28 -20.25 -2.16
C ARG A 75 16.70 -19.80 -2.43
N VAL A 76 17.14 -18.77 -1.73
CA VAL A 76 18.50 -18.24 -1.77
C VAL A 76 19.24 -18.69 -0.51
N LYS A 77 20.38 -19.36 -0.68
CA LYS A 77 21.24 -19.86 0.41
C LYS A 77 22.69 -19.43 0.23
N GLY A 78 23.50 -19.55 1.29
CA GLY A 78 24.95 -19.37 1.22
C GLY A 78 25.42 -17.90 1.19
N GLY A 79 24.52 -16.97 0.88
CA GLY A 79 24.80 -15.55 0.83
C GLY A 79 23.82 -14.83 -0.09
N PRO A 80 24.02 -13.53 -0.34
CA PRO A 80 23.31 -12.81 -1.40
C PRO A 80 23.63 -13.43 -2.76
N ALA A 81 22.62 -13.58 -3.61
CA ALA A 81 22.74 -14.05 -4.98
C ALA A 81 22.25 -12.97 -5.95
N ASN A 82 22.47 -13.17 -7.25
CA ASN A 82 21.91 -12.33 -8.28
C ASN A 82 21.06 -13.17 -9.24
N ILE A 83 19.89 -12.65 -9.59
CA ILE A 83 18.94 -13.26 -10.53
C ILE A 83 18.92 -12.46 -11.82
N LEU A 84 19.02 -13.15 -12.95
CA LEU A 84 18.79 -12.59 -14.28
C LEU A 84 17.32 -12.79 -14.64
N VAL A 85 16.67 -11.67 -14.92
CA VAL A 85 15.28 -11.59 -15.36
C VAL A 85 15.28 -11.24 -16.83
N THR A 86 14.77 -12.14 -17.66
CA THR A 86 14.64 -11.94 -19.11
C THR A 86 13.17 -11.89 -19.48
N THR A 87 12.73 -10.74 -19.98
CA THR A 87 11.36 -10.53 -20.48
C THR A 87 11.34 -10.67 -21.99
N PHE A 88 10.44 -11.51 -22.49
CA PHE A 88 10.15 -11.71 -23.91
C PHE A 88 8.75 -11.19 -24.21
N ARG A 89 8.63 -10.29 -25.19
CA ARG A 89 7.34 -9.76 -25.67
C ARG A 89 7.36 -9.56 -27.17
N SER A 90 6.18 -9.51 -27.79
CA SER A 90 6.06 -9.14 -29.21
C SER A 90 6.48 -7.68 -29.41
N GLU A 91 7.10 -7.34 -30.54
CA GLU A 91 7.56 -5.97 -30.83
C GLU A 91 6.41 -4.93 -30.83
N ASP A 92 5.20 -5.36 -31.20
CA ASP A 92 4.00 -4.52 -31.18
C ASP A 92 3.40 -4.35 -29.78
N ASP A 93 3.92 -5.07 -28.78
CA ASP A 93 3.39 -5.05 -27.41
C ASP A 93 4.07 -4.00 -26.53
N THR A 94 3.30 -2.96 -26.20
CA THR A 94 3.70 -1.85 -25.33
C THR A 94 3.19 -1.98 -23.89
N SER A 95 2.63 -3.14 -23.52
CA SER A 95 2.04 -3.35 -22.20
C SER A 95 3.06 -3.19 -21.07
N ASN A 96 2.64 -2.57 -19.97
CA ASN A 96 3.46 -2.52 -18.76
C ASN A 96 3.40 -3.87 -18.04
N VAL A 97 4.56 -4.49 -17.91
CA VAL A 97 4.73 -5.78 -17.25
C VAL A 97 5.41 -5.53 -15.92
N HIS A 98 4.74 -5.89 -14.84
CA HIS A 98 5.27 -5.72 -13.49
C HIS A 98 5.63 -7.08 -12.91
N LEU A 99 6.92 -7.41 -12.84
CA LEU A 99 7.40 -8.56 -12.07
C LEU A 99 7.37 -8.21 -10.58
N ARG A 100 6.69 -9.03 -9.79
CA ARG A 100 6.65 -8.94 -8.33
C ARG A 100 7.52 -10.02 -7.71
N MET A 101 8.29 -9.64 -6.71
CA MET A 101 9.16 -10.50 -5.92
C MET A 101 8.79 -10.32 -4.44
N ASP A 102 8.11 -11.31 -3.86
CA ASP A 102 7.64 -11.28 -2.47
C ASP A 102 8.52 -12.18 -1.59
N ARG A 103 9.14 -11.66 -0.53
CA ARG A 103 9.95 -12.47 0.41
C ARG A 103 9.03 -13.25 1.37
N ILE A 104 9.21 -14.56 1.46
CA ILE A 104 8.55 -15.41 2.45
C ILE A 104 9.32 -15.29 3.77
N SER A 105 8.65 -14.79 4.81
CA SER A 105 9.21 -14.75 6.15
C SER A 105 9.28 -16.17 6.73
N THR A 106 10.48 -16.64 7.06
CA THR A 106 10.73 -17.95 7.68
C THR A 106 11.17 -17.86 9.14
N ALA A 107 11.28 -16.65 9.70
CA ALA A 107 11.47 -16.48 11.13
C ALA A 107 10.23 -17.04 11.87
N PRO A 108 10.39 -17.67 13.04
CA PRO A 108 9.24 -17.88 13.92
C PRO A 108 8.66 -16.51 14.21
N SER A 109 7.54 -16.22 13.55
CA SER A 109 6.73 -15.08 13.93
C SER A 109 6.32 -15.38 15.37
N PRO A 110 6.65 -14.54 16.38
CA PRO A 110 5.83 -14.57 17.58
C PRO A 110 4.41 -14.42 17.04
N ALA A 111 3.56 -15.42 17.29
CA ALA A 111 2.25 -15.54 16.67
C ALA A 111 1.68 -14.13 16.52
N PRO A 112 1.53 -13.61 15.28
CA PRO A 112 1.11 -12.24 15.13
C PRO A 112 -0.23 -12.23 15.84
N ALA A 113 -0.34 -11.47 16.92
CA ALA A 113 -1.62 -11.10 17.44
C ALA A 113 -2.27 -10.38 16.25
N ARG A 114 -3.04 -11.15 15.47
CA ARG A 114 -3.98 -10.63 14.50
C ARG A 114 -4.72 -9.58 15.31
N PRO A 115 -4.67 -8.29 14.93
CA PRO A 115 -5.41 -7.30 15.67
C PRO A 115 -6.85 -7.80 15.68
N THR A 116 -7.31 -8.21 16.86
CA THR A 116 -8.69 -8.61 17.08
C THR A 116 -9.52 -7.42 16.62
N ALA A 117 -10.58 -7.70 15.86
CA ALA A 117 -11.46 -6.71 15.22
C ALA A 117 -12.19 -5.77 16.21
N THR A 118 -11.73 -5.68 17.46
CA THR A 118 -12.27 -4.90 18.57
C THR A 118 -11.34 -3.80 19.06
N SER A 119 -10.10 -3.69 18.56
CA SER A 119 -9.20 -2.59 18.93
C SER A 119 -9.24 -1.50 17.84
N GLN A 120 -10.23 -0.61 17.89
CA GLN A 120 -10.12 0.68 17.21
C GLN A 120 -8.82 1.33 17.66
N THR A 121 -7.93 1.65 16.73
CA THR A 121 -6.68 2.29 17.11
C THR A 121 -6.96 3.72 17.56
N GLN A 122 -6.42 4.11 18.72
CA GLN A 122 -6.60 5.44 19.25
C GLN A 122 -5.74 6.44 18.48
N LEU A 123 -6.39 7.37 17.79
CA LEU A 123 -5.78 8.54 17.17
C LEU A 123 -5.99 9.74 18.09
N GLU A 124 -4.95 10.56 18.22
CA GLU A 124 -5.03 11.86 18.89
C GLU A 124 -4.88 12.96 17.85
N LEU A 125 -5.91 13.77 17.71
CA LEU A 125 -5.96 14.90 16.81
C LEU A 125 -5.86 16.17 17.65
N LEU A 126 -4.91 17.03 17.33
CA LEU A 126 -4.86 18.39 17.88
C LEU A 126 -5.12 19.36 16.73
N GLY A 127 -6.02 20.31 16.91
CA GLY A 127 -6.34 21.32 15.91
C GLY A 127 -6.42 22.71 16.51
N HIS A 128 -6.01 23.73 15.76
CA HIS A 128 -6.28 25.12 16.10
C HIS A 128 -7.54 25.59 15.39
N ILE A 129 -8.59 25.86 16.16
CA ILE A 129 -9.90 26.27 15.66
C ILE A 129 -10.08 27.76 15.93
N GLU A 130 -10.59 28.50 14.95
CA GLU A 130 -10.82 29.93 15.12
C GLU A 130 -11.66 30.22 16.36
N THR A 131 -11.28 31.25 17.12
CA THR A 131 -11.92 31.68 18.37
C THR A 131 -11.90 30.68 19.54
N GLN A 132 -11.61 29.40 19.30
CA GLN A 132 -11.51 28.36 20.35
C GLN A 132 -10.06 28.04 20.74
N GLY A 133 -9.10 28.25 19.84
CA GLY A 133 -7.70 27.92 20.07
C GLY A 133 -7.39 26.45 19.83
N ASP A 134 -6.41 25.91 20.55
CA ASP A 134 -5.98 24.51 20.41
C ASP A 134 -6.99 23.57 21.10
N VAL A 135 -7.56 22.64 20.34
CA VAL A 135 -8.52 21.62 20.78
C VAL A 135 -7.93 20.24 20.49
N ILE A 136 -8.07 19.32 21.44
CA ILE A 136 -7.64 17.93 21.31
C ILE A 136 -8.88 17.04 21.20
N SER A 137 -8.84 16.07 20.29
CA SER A 137 -9.90 15.09 20.07
C SER A 137 -9.31 13.69 19.91
N HIS A 138 -9.99 12.70 20.50
CA HIS A 138 -9.65 11.30 20.39
C HIS A 138 -10.79 10.55 19.70
N ASN A 139 -10.53 9.93 18.55
CA ASN A 139 -11.47 9.09 17.77
C ASN A 139 -12.88 9.70 17.55
N THR A 140 -13.00 11.02 17.66
CA THR A 140 -14.24 11.78 17.45
C THR A 140 -13.95 12.96 16.53
N TRP A 141 -14.89 13.90 16.40
CA TRP A 141 -14.67 15.10 15.61
C TRP A 141 -13.63 16.00 16.28
N LEU A 142 -12.62 16.39 15.51
CA LEU A 142 -11.85 17.61 15.74
C LEU A 142 -12.59 18.75 15.03
N GLY A 143 -13.05 19.73 15.79
CA GLY A 143 -13.99 20.74 15.29
C GLY A 143 -15.44 20.31 15.41
N ASP A 144 -16.34 21.08 14.80
CA ASP A 144 -17.77 20.83 14.85
C ASP A 144 -18.36 20.94 13.43
N PRO A 145 -18.86 19.82 12.86
CA PRO A 145 -19.38 19.79 11.50
C PRO A 145 -20.65 20.62 11.30
N THR A 146 -21.29 21.07 12.39
CA THR A 146 -22.50 21.91 12.35
C THR A 146 -22.19 23.41 12.39
N THR A 147 -20.93 23.78 12.69
CA THR A 147 -20.51 25.17 12.78
C THR A 147 -19.81 25.63 11.50
N ARG A 148 -19.50 26.94 11.42
CA ARG A 148 -18.63 27.50 10.39
C ARG A 148 -17.22 27.79 10.91
N LEU A 149 -16.85 27.28 12.08
CA LEU A 149 -15.56 27.62 12.67
C LEU A 149 -14.42 26.95 11.91
N ARG A 150 -13.52 27.73 11.33
CA ARG A 150 -12.40 27.18 10.54
C ARG A 150 -11.34 26.51 11.40
N LEU A 151 -10.79 25.40 10.90
CA LEU A 151 -9.49 24.88 11.31
C LEU A 151 -8.40 25.66 10.57
N GLU A 152 -7.42 26.15 11.32
CA GLU A 152 -6.24 26.85 10.78
C GLU A 152 -5.02 25.93 10.67
N GLY A 153 -4.98 24.88 11.48
CA GLY A 153 -3.89 23.92 11.52
C GLY A 153 -4.25 22.70 12.36
N PHE A 154 -3.53 21.60 12.16
CA PHE A 154 -3.69 20.39 12.95
C PHE A 154 -2.42 19.53 13.00
N SER A 155 -2.34 18.65 13.99
CA SER A 155 -1.43 17.51 14.05
C SER A 155 -2.22 16.24 14.36
N ILE A 156 -1.69 15.11 13.90
CA ILE A 156 -2.27 13.78 14.16
C ILE A 156 -1.18 12.90 14.71
N ASN A 157 -1.43 12.34 15.88
CA ASN A 157 -0.57 11.36 16.50
C ASN A 157 -1.24 9.99 16.52
N TRP A 158 -0.44 8.95 16.32
CA TRP A 158 -0.88 7.56 16.41
C TRP A 158 0.04 6.82 17.40
N PRO A 159 -0.18 7.01 18.72
CA PRO A 159 0.77 6.58 19.76
C PRO A 159 1.07 5.08 19.73
N ASN A 160 0.08 4.26 19.38
CA ASN A 160 0.16 2.81 19.34
C ASN A 160 0.19 2.27 17.90
N ALA A 161 0.86 3.00 16.99
CA ALA A 161 1.04 2.54 15.62
C ALA A 161 1.80 1.19 15.59
N PRO A 162 1.29 0.19 14.86
CA PRO A 162 2.00 -1.07 14.66
C PRO A 162 3.40 -0.84 14.07
N GLY A 163 4.38 -1.67 14.41
CA GLY A 163 5.79 -1.46 14.04
C GLY A 163 6.00 -1.13 12.56
N GLY A 164 6.58 0.05 12.30
CA GLY A 164 6.88 0.55 10.95
C GLY A 164 5.70 1.18 10.20
N MET A 165 4.50 1.24 10.79
CA MET A 165 3.35 1.97 10.24
C MET A 165 3.41 3.45 10.62
N THR A 166 2.92 4.30 9.74
CA THR A 166 2.78 5.73 9.99
C THR A 166 1.58 6.30 9.23
N LEU A 167 1.03 7.40 9.73
CA LEU A 167 -0.01 8.19 9.07
C LEU A 167 0.62 9.48 8.57
N ALA A 168 0.82 9.57 7.26
CA ALA A 168 1.22 10.82 6.60
C ALA A 168 -0.02 11.68 6.35
N TYR A 169 0.12 12.99 6.53
CA TYR A 169 -0.96 13.93 6.26
C TYR A 169 -0.44 15.25 5.70
N SER A 170 -1.26 15.89 4.88
CA SER A 170 -0.95 17.18 4.29
C SER A 170 -2.16 18.10 4.28
N CYS A 171 -1.91 19.41 4.22
CA CYS A 171 -2.94 20.41 4.08
C CYS A 171 -2.51 21.56 3.17
N ARG A 172 -3.48 22.28 2.62
CA ARG A 172 -3.27 23.60 2.00
C ARG A 172 -3.97 24.67 2.82
N THR A 173 -3.33 25.82 3.03
CA THR A 173 -3.96 26.96 3.71
C THR A 173 -4.38 28.04 2.71
N GLY A 174 -5.67 28.33 2.57
CA GLY A 174 -6.21 29.22 1.54
C GLY A 174 -6.28 28.58 0.16
N ALA A 175 -6.95 29.21 -0.80
CA ALA A 175 -7.16 28.65 -2.15
C ALA A 175 -5.84 28.46 -2.92
N ASP A 176 -4.95 29.46 -2.85
CA ASP A 176 -3.67 29.50 -3.56
C ASP A 176 -2.47 29.23 -2.64
N GLY A 177 -2.71 28.62 -1.48
CA GLY A 177 -1.65 28.33 -0.53
C GLY A 177 -0.71 27.21 -0.96
N GLU A 178 0.49 27.22 -0.38
CA GLU A 178 1.41 26.08 -0.44
C GLU A 178 0.82 24.86 0.28
N ARG A 179 1.18 23.67 -0.21
CA ARG A 179 0.85 22.41 0.46
C ARG A 179 1.93 22.09 1.49
N TYR A 180 1.50 21.93 2.74
CA TYR A 180 2.36 21.49 3.83
C TYR A 180 2.14 20.00 4.05
N MET A 181 3.22 19.22 4.05
CA MET A 181 3.20 17.81 4.42
C MET A 181 3.84 17.64 5.80
N GLY A 182 3.16 16.94 6.69
CA GLY A 182 3.62 16.63 8.03
C GLY A 182 4.01 15.16 8.18
N VAL A 183 4.98 14.90 9.06
CA VAL A 183 5.18 13.58 9.67
C VAL A 183 4.27 13.45 10.91
N PRO A 184 4.03 12.24 11.45
CA PRO A 184 3.19 12.07 12.64
C PRO A 184 3.56 12.99 13.78
N GLY A 185 2.55 13.60 14.40
CA GLY A 185 2.71 14.55 15.50
C GLY A 185 3.13 15.96 15.07
N GLN A 186 3.59 16.17 13.84
CA GLN A 186 3.97 17.49 13.34
C GLN A 186 2.73 18.34 13.08
N PHE A 187 2.66 19.54 13.68
CA PHE A 187 1.60 20.49 13.40
C PHE A 187 1.80 21.13 12.02
N ILE A 188 0.79 21.04 11.15
CA ILE A 188 0.75 21.68 9.84
C ILE A 188 -0.35 22.74 9.78
N GLY A 189 -0.19 23.74 8.91
CA GLY A 189 -1.06 24.91 8.85
C GLY A 189 -0.55 26.05 9.73
N SER A 190 -1.44 26.73 10.45
CA SER A 190 -1.09 27.89 11.29
C SER A 190 -1.92 27.97 12.57
N ARG A 191 -1.47 28.80 13.51
CA ARG A 191 -2.20 29.18 14.72
C ARG A 191 -2.39 30.70 14.74
N GLY A 192 -3.62 31.16 14.97
CA GLY A 192 -3.95 32.58 15.13
C GLY A 192 -3.59 33.47 13.94
N LYS A 193 -3.43 32.91 12.74
CA LYS A 193 -3.05 33.68 11.53
C LYS A 193 -4.22 33.94 10.60
N GLY A 194 -5.41 33.43 10.92
CA GLY A 194 -6.59 33.64 10.09
C GLY A 194 -6.57 32.88 8.78
N LYS A 195 -5.64 31.92 8.59
CA LYS A 195 -5.48 31.19 7.34
C LYS A 195 -6.25 29.86 7.42
N PRO A 196 -7.39 29.70 6.72
CA PRO A 196 -8.16 28.47 6.74
C PRO A 196 -7.44 27.33 6.02
N ILE A 197 -7.63 26.09 6.48
CA ILE A 197 -7.31 24.92 5.68
C ILE A 197 -8.40 24.72 4.61
N THR A 198 -8.03 24.57 3.34
CA THR A 198 -8.97 24.39 2.20
C THR A 198 -8.82 23.05 1.51
N LEU A 199 -7.78 22.29 1.83
CA LEU A 199 -7.49 20.98 1.27
C LEU A 199 -6.77 20.13 2.28
N VAL A 200 -7.10 18.84 2.33
CA VAL A 200 -6.40 17.84 3.14
C VAL A 200 -6.15 16.55 2.37
N THR A 201 -5.13 15.80 2.76
CA THR A 201 -4.85 14.44 2.30
C THR A 201 -4.27 13.63 3.43
N PHE A 202 -4.65 12.35 3.53
CA PHE A 202 -4.18 11.42 4.55
C PHE A 202 -3.77 10.11 3.90
N ALA A 203 -2.68 9.50 4.33
CA ALA A 203 -2.20 8.24 3.77
C ALA A 203 -1.54 7.35 4.84
N LEU A 204 -1.94 6.09 4.88
CA LEU A 204 -1.22 5.07 5.64
C LEU A 204 0.00 4.63 4.85
N THR A 205 1.17 4.66 5.49
CA THR A 205 2.41 4.14 4.91
C THR A 205 3.09 3.19 5.89
N GLY A 206 3.96 2.33 5.35
CA GLY A 206 4.65 1.29 6.10
C GLY A 206 4.40 -0.12 5.53
N PRO A 207 5.17 -1.13 5.97
CA PRO A 207 5.15 -2.48 5.38
C PRO A 207 3.80 -3.20 5.48
N ARG A 208 2.92 -2.75 6.39
CA ARG A 208 1.62 -3.37 6.68
C ARG A 208 0.44 -2.46 6.35
N SER A 209 0.65 -1.40 5.55
CA SER A 209 -0.44 -0.45 5.24
C SER A 209 -1.63 -1.11 4.56
N ALA A 210 -1.40 -2.20 3.83
CA ALA A 210 -2.44 -3.02 3.20
C ALA A 210 -3.32 -3.79 4.20
N ASP A 211 -2.84 -4.05 5.42
CA ASP A 211 -3.58 -4.75 6.48
C ASP A 211 -4.58 -3.83 7.21
N PHE A 212 -4.54 -2.52 6.92
CA PHE A 212 -5.34 -1.51 7.61
C PHE A 212 -6.17 -0.71 6.60
N GLU A 213 -7.27 -0.18 7.09
CA GLU A 213 -8.14 0.74 6.39
C GLU A 213 -8.12 2.07 7.11
N LEU A 214 -7.81 3.13 6.35
CA LEU A 214 -8.01 4.51 6.77
C LEU A 214 -9.37 4.96 6.30
N SER A 215 -10.22 5.33 7.24
CA SER A 215 -11.55 5.87 6.99
C SER A 215 -11.77 7.13 7.83
N GLY A 216 -12.91 7.77 7.63
CA GLY A 216 -13.26 8.99 8.33
C GLY A 216 -13.99 9.98 7.46
N LYS A 217 -14.14 11.20 7.96
CA LYS A 217 -14.88 12.27 7.31
C LYS A 217 -14.17 13.61 7.48
N ALA A 218 -14.13 14.39 6.41
CA ALA A 218 -13.75 15.80 6.44
C ALA A 218 -14.97 16.64 6.06
N VAL A 219 -15.22 17.73 6.78
CA VAL A 219 -16.33 18.65 6.50
C VAL A 219 -15.76 20.01 6.15
N PHE A 220 -16.14 20.50 4.98
CA PHE A 220 -15.85 21.85 4.53
C PHE A 220 -17.09 22.73 4.77
N ALA A 221 -16.88 24.03 4.99
CA ALA A 221 -17.94 24.94 5.38
C ALA A 221 -19.11 24.94 4.38
N GLY A 222 -20.31 24.60 4.87
CA GLY A 222 -21.53 24.54 4.05
C GLY A 222 -21.71 23.25 3.25
N GLU A 223 -20.74 22.32 3.32
CA GLU A 223 -20.72 21.09 2.53
C GLU A 223 -21.09 19.85 3.35
N ALA A 224 -21.60 18.83 2.66
CA ALA A 224 -21.79 17.52 3.26
C ALA A 224 -20.45 16.85 3.61
N PRO A 225 -20.38 15.98 4.64
CA PRO A 225 -19.15 15.29 4.98
C PRO A 225 -18.58 14.45 3.82
N LEU A 226 -17.32 14.67 3.49
CA LEU A 226 -16.59 13.92 2.48
C LEU A 226 -15.85 12.73 3.11
N ALA A 227 -16.03 11.54 2.54
CA ALA A 227 -15.36 10.33 3.00
C ALA A 227 -13.84 10.39 2.73
N ILE A 228 -13.08 10.11 3.78
CA ILE A 228 -11.62 9.97 3.75
C ILE A 228 -11.26 8.56 3.30
N ALA A 229 -10.24 8.47 2.45
CA ALA A 229 -9.59 7.23 2.05
C ALA A 229 -8.08 7.50 1.88
N SER A 230 -7.26 6.47 2.05
CA SER A 230 -5.79 6.60 1.93
C SER A 230 -5.40 7.17 0.56
N GLY A 231 -4.63 8.26 0.58
CA GLY A 231 -4.14 8.98 -0.60
C GLY A 231 -5.18 9.89 -1.28
N LYS A 232 -6.43 9.90 -0.83
CA LYS A 232 -7.49 10.71 -1.44
C LYS A 232 -7.34 12.18 -1.02
N VAL A 233 -7.23 13.05 -2.01
CA VAL A 233 -7.26 14.51 -1.82
C VAL A 233 -8.70 14.96 -1.61
N LEU A 234 -8.95 15.78 -0.58
CA LEU A 234 -10.27 16.32 -0.27
C LEU A 234 -10.23 17.86 -0.22
N SER A 235 -11.22 18.49 -0.83
CA SER A 235 -11.51 19.92 -0.78
C SER A 235 -13.00 20.15 -0.98
N GLY A 236 -13.50 21.34 -0.66
CA GLY A 236 -14.84 21.75 -1.07
C GLY A 236 -14.96 21.93 -2.60
N PRO A 237 -16.18 22.10 -3.13
CA PRO A 237 -16.45 22.13 -4.57
C PRO A 237 -15.70 23.22 -5.34
N THR A 238 -15.51 24.40 -4.74
CA THR A 238 -14.76 25.50 -5.36
C THR A 238 -13.29 25.51 -4.96
N GLY A 239 -12.91 24.71 -3.95
CA GLY A 239 -11.56 24.67 -3.40
C GLY A 239 -11.23 25.86 -2.49
N THR A 240 -12.23 26.69 -2.16
CA THR A 240 -12.10 27.85 -1.28
C THR A 240 -12.75 27.65 0.08
N GLU A 241 -13.65 26.66 0.18
CA GLU A 241 -14.35 26.31 1.41
C GLU A 241 -13.34 25.85 2.46
N HIS A 242 -13.49 26.33 3.69
CA HIS A 242 -12.58 25.99 4.77
C HIS A 242 -13.02 24.73 5.52
N LEU A 243 -12.05 23.95 5.98
CA LEU A 243 -12.26 22.78 6.82
C LEU A 243 -12.83 23.23 8.17
N VAL A 244 -13.97 22.66 8.58
CA VAL A 244 -14.64 22.95 9.86
C VAL A 244 -14.61 21.76 10.82
N ALA A 245 -14.48 20.55 10.29
CA ALA A 245 -14.37 19.36 11.12
C ALA A 245 -13.60 18.23 10.43
N LEU A 246 -12.91 17.43 11.23
CA LEU A 246 -12.16 16.25 10.81
C LEU A 246 -12.42 15.09 11.78
N GLN A 247 -12.76 13.92 11.26
CA GLN A 247 -12.83 12.67 12.01
C GLN A 247 -12.03 11.63 11.24
N LEU A 248 -11.14 10.93 11.93
CA LEU A 248 -10.31 9.88 11.35
C LEU A 248 -10.43 8.60 12.16
N GLU A 249 -10.38 7.49 11.45
CA GLU A 249 -10.34 6.17 12.05
C GLU A 249 -9.39 5.28 11.25
N ILE A 250 -8.63 4.45 11.95
CA ILE A 250 -7.85 3.39 11.36
C ILE A 250 -8.37 2.08 11.94
N THR A 251 -8.78 1.16 11.07
CA THR A 251 -9.22 -0.16 11.46
C THR A 251 -8.35 -1.21 10.78
N PRO A 252 -8.08 -2.35 11.43
CA PRO A 252 -7.55 -3.49 10.72
C PRO A 252 -8.55 -3.95 9.66
N LYS A 253 -8.09 -4.16 8.42
CA LYS A 253 -8.92 -4.82 7.43
C LYS A 253 -9.13 -6.25 7.89
N SER A 254 -10.39 -6.60 8.12
CA SER A 254 -10.77 -8.00 8.16
C SER A 254 -10.40 -8.60 6.82
N VAL A 255 -9.30 -9.36 6.80
CA VAL A 255 -9.05 -10.28 5.70
C VAL A 255 -10.25 -11.24 5.72
N ALA A 256 -11.20 -11.03 4.80
CA ALA A 256 -12.12 -12.10 4.42
C ALA A 256 -11.23 -13.33 4.26
N ALA A 257 -11.48 -14.35 5.09
CA ALA A 257 -10.65 -15.54 5.14
C ALA A 257 -10.29 -15.90 3.71
N SER A 258 -8.99 -15.92 3.41
CA SER A 258 -8.56 -16.32 2.07
C SER A 258 -9.26 -17.65 1.77
N PRO A 259 -9.69 -17.93 0.53
CA PRO A 259 -10.26 -19.23 0.18
C PRO A 259 -9.29 -20.41 0.45
N TRP A 260 -8.06 -20.11 0.88
CA TRP A 260 -7.04 -21.02 1.42
C TRP A 260 -7.19 -21.36 2.92
N ASN A 261 -8.11 -20.73 3.66
CA ASN A 261 -8.38 -21.09 5.06
C ASN A 261 -9.47 -22.18 5.21
N ASP A 262 -10.27 -22.40 4.17
CA ASP A 262 -11.20 -23.52 4.07
C ASP A 262 -10.65 -24.57 3.10
N HIS A 263 -9.65 -25.32 3.55
CA HIS A 263 -9.27 -26.55 2.86
C HIS A 263 -9.98 -27.75 3.50
N PRO A 264 -10.79 -28.51 2.76
CA PRO A 264 -11.36 -29.77 3.26
C PRO A 264 -10.32 -30.85 3.61
N ASN A 265 -9.02 -30.57 3.39
CA ASN A 265 -7.90 -31.51 3.56
C ASN A 265 -6.90 -31.11 4.67
N LEU A 266 -7.28 -30.29 5.64
CA LEU A 266 -6.41 -30.04 6.80
C LEU A 266 -6.35 -31.30 7.69
N GLN A 267 -5.43 -32.21 7.38
CA GLN A 267 -5.17 -33.38 8.21
C GLN A 267 -4.19 -32.99 9.33
N VAL A 268 -4.72 -32.68 10.49
CA VAL A 268 -3.92 -32.46 11.70
C VAL A 268 -3.38 -33.81 12.15
N PHE A 269 -2.11 -34.09 11.87
CA PHE A 269 -1.41 -35.24 12.43
C PHE A 269 -1.18 -34.99 13.93
N ARG A 270 -2.01 -35.59 14.76
CA ARG A 270 -1.76 -35.68 16.20
C ARG A 270 -0.82 -36.87 16.41
N ASN A 271 0.31 -36.62 17.06
CA ASN A 271 1.24 -37.69 17.43
C ASN A 271 0.59 -38.54 18.55
N PRO A 272 0.71 -39.89 18.51
CA PRO A 272 0.14 -40.77 19.52
C PRO A 272 0.81 -40.64 20.89
#